data_AF-A0A455UCN2-F1
#
_entry.id   AF-A0A455UCN2-F1
#
_cell.length_a   1.000
_cell.length_b   1.000
_cell.length_c   1.000
_cell.angle_alpha   90.00
_cell.angle_beta   90.00
_cell.angle_gamma   90.00
#
_symmetry.space_group_name_H-M   'P 1'
#
loop_
_entity.id
_entity.type
_entity.pdbx_description
1 polymer ?
#
loop_
_entity_poly.entity_id
_entity_poly.type
_entity_poly.pdbx_seq_one_letter_code
_entity_poly.pdbx_strand_id
1 'polypeptide(L)'
;MTAACSAISKKFENAQQALDAIIDDLTGGRDMLYRDNLTLSDDQQALNKILAELDRQIALGRLIDHRLQEEIAARDPDDPRRHFLEEELLFPLRQRIVDLQQQLAVSQQGVLALEVIIRNNRELMRGVDRAINVTVSALTVAVTVAMAMANQRLVLDRIEALNTTTSQMIGGTAKALRQQGVDIQKRASLCDARHASA
;
A
#
# COMPACT_ATOMS: atom_id res chain seq x y z
N MET A 1 -18.31 -23.75 23.78
CA MET A 1 -17.36 -22.63 23.68
C MET A 1 -16.27 -22.91 22.66
N THR A 2 -15.71 -24.13 22.65
CA THR A 2 -14.56 -24.54 21.82
C THR A 2 -14.81 -24.56 20.30
N ALA A 3 -15.98 -25.03 19.83
CA ALA A 3 -16.22 -25.20 18.39
C ALA A 3 -16.40 -23.89 17.61
N ALA A 4 -17.17 -22.93 18.13
CA ALA A 4 -17.37 -21.63 17.50
C ALA A 4 -16.09 -20.77 17.51
N CYS A 5 -15.35 -20.81 18.62
CA CYS A 5 -14.05 -20.14 18.73
C CYS A 5 -13.02 -20.76 17.75
N SER A 6 -13.01 -22.09 17.60
CA SER A 6 -12.16 -22.81 16.64
C SER A 6 -12.48 -22.48 15.18
N ALA A 7 -13.76 -22.40 14.81
CA ALA A 7 -14.16 -22.05 13.44
C ALA A 7 -13.77 -20.61 13.06
N ILE A 8 -13.85 -19.69 14.01
CA ILE A 8 -13.42 -18.30 13.82
C ILE A 8 -11.89 -18.24 13.71
N SER A 9 -11.17 -18.92 14.60
CA SER A 9 -9.70 -19.00 14.56
C SER A 9 -9.20 -19.47 13.20
N LYS A 10 -9.78 -20.54 12.63
CA LYS A 10 -9.39 -21.05 11.30
C LYS A 10 -9.66 -20.06 10.16
N LYS A 11 -10.78 -19.33 10.20
CA LYS A 11 -11.08 -18.32 9.18
C LYS A 11 -10.08 -17.16 9.23
N PHE A 12 -9.70 -16.73 10.43
CA PHE A 12 -8.71 -15.68 10.61
C PHE A 12 -7.29 -16.15 10.32
N GLU A 13 -6.92 -17.39 10.62
CA GLU A 13 -5.63 -17.97 10.20
C GLU A 13 -5.46 -17.93 8.68
N ASN A 14 -6.48 -18.34 7.91
CA ASN A 14 -6.43 -18.27 6.46
C ASN A 14 -6.34 -16.83 5.93
N ALA A 15 -7.09 -15.90 6.54
CA ALA A 15 -7.03 -14.49 6.17
C ALA A 15 -5.67 -13.84 6.55
N GLN A 16 -5.09 -14.24 7.68
CA GLN A 16 -3.77 -13.83 8.13
C GLN A 16 -2.70 -14.30 7.15
N GLN A 17 -2.72 -15.57 6.73
CA GLN A 17 -1.76 -16.08 5.74
C GLN A 17 -1.82 -15.33 4.40
N ALA A 18 -3.03 -15.01 3.92
CA ALA A 18 -3.19 -14.22 2.70
C ALA A 18 -2.66 -12.79 2.88
N LEU A 19 -2.84 -12.19 4.06
CA LEU A 19 -2.31 -10.87 4.37
C LEU A 19 -0.80 -10.86 4.54
N ASP A 20 -0.23 -11.85 5.21
CA ASP A 20 1.21 -11.99 5.39
C ASP A 20 1.90 -12.09 4.02
N ALA A 21 1.34 -12.87 3.09
CA ALA A 21 1.85 -12.93 1.71
C ALA A 21 1.82 -11.56 1.00
N ILE A 22 0.73 -10.78 1.15
CA ILE A 22 0.64 -9.43 0.57
C ILE A 22 1.66 -8.49 1.24
N ILE A 23 1.84 -8.58 2.56
CA ILE A 23 2.82 -7.77 3.30
C ILE A 23 4.23 -8.10 2.84
N ASP A 24 4.56 -9.37 2.65
CA ASP A 24 5.86 -9.82 2.16
C ASP A 24 6.12 -9.29 0.75
N ASP A 25 5.14 -9.39 -0.16
CA ASP A 25 5.24 -8.84 -1.53
C ASP A 25 5.45 -7.33 -1.52
N LEU A 26 4.68 -6.60 -0.70
CA LEU A 26 4.80 -5.15 -0.55
C LEU A 26 6.16 -4.75 0.02
N THR A 27 6.65 -5.48 1.02
CA THR A 27 7.96 -5.26 1.64
C THR A 27 9.07 -5.51 0.62
N GLY A 28 8.97 -6.60 -0.15
CA GLY A 28 9.87 -6.89 -1.26
C GLY A 28 9.89 -5.77 -2.30
N GLY A 29 8.72 -5.27 -2.70
CA GLY A 29 8.59 -4.14 -3.62
C GLY A 29 9.22 -2.85 -3.08
N ARG A 30 8.99 -2.53 -1.80
CA ARG A 30 9.61 -1.38 -1.12
C ARG A 30 11.14 -1.50 -1.12
N ASP A 31 11.67 -2.68 -0.82
CA ASP A 31 13.10 -2.91 -0.78
C ASP A 31 13.74 -2.86 -2.18
N MET A 32 13.00 -3.24 -3.23
CA MET A 32 13.41 -2.99 -4.62
C MET A 32 13.52 -1.48 -4.90
N LEU A 33 12.48 -0.70 -4.59
CA LEU A 33 12.49 0.76 -4.77
C LEU A 33 13.64 1.43 -4.00
N TYR A 34 13.99 0.90 -2.83
CA TYR A 34 15.14 1.40 -2.05
C TYR A 34 16.46 1.17 -2.80
N ARG A 35 16.68 -0.04 -3.33
CA ARG A 35 17.88 -0.35 -4.11
C ARG A 35 17.94 0.46 -5.41
N ASP A 36 16.82 0.60 -6.11
CA ASP A 36 16.73 1.41 -7.32
C ASP A 36 17.14 2.86 -7.02
N ASN A 37 16.71 3.42 -5.89
CA ASN A 37 17.11 4.76 -5.48
C ASN A 37 18.60 4.91 -5.21
N LEU A 38 19.29 3.87 -4.74
CA LEU A 38 20.74 3.91 -4.58
C LEU A 38 21.41 3.99 -5.95
N THR A 39 21.04 3.10 -6.88
CA THR A 39 21.55 3.10 -8.25
C THR A 39 21.28 4.43 -8.96
N LEU A 40 20.03 4.92 -8.91
CA LEU A 40 19.66 6.19 -9.53
C LEU A 40 20.40 7.39 -8.92
N SER A 41 20.72 7.33 -7.63
CA SER A 41 21.54 8.36 -6.97
C SER A 41 22.98 8.34 -7.46
N ASP A 42 23.55 7.15 -7.69
CA ASP A 42 24.89 7.01 -8.26
C ASP A 42 24.93 7.51 -9.72
N ASP A 43 23.90 7.17 -10.52
CA ASP A 43 23.74 7.66 -11.90
C ASP A 43 23.61 9.19 -11.93
N GLN A 44 22.85 9.77 -11.00
CA GLN A 44 22.73 11.23 -10.88
C GLN A 44 24.09 11.88 -10.56
N GLN A 45 24.89 11.29 -9.69
CA GLN A 45 26.25 11.76 -9.41
C GLN A 45 27.16 11.66 -10.64
N ALA A 46 27.05 10.58 -11.41
CA ALA A 46 27.80 10.42 -12.66
C ALA A 46 27.42 11.50 -13.68
N LEU A 47 26.12 11.76 -13.88
CA LEU A 47 25.65 12.84 -14.76
C LEU A 47 26.15 14.22 -14.31
N ASN A 48 26.16 14.50 -13.00
CA ASN A 48 26.69 15.77 -12.48
C ASN A 48 28.19 15.95 -12.79
N LYS A 49 28.98 14.87 -12.79
CA LYS A 49 30.39 14.92 -13.23
C LYS A 49 30.51 15.22 -14.72
N ILE A 50 29.65 14.62 -15.55
CA ILE A 50 29.60 14.88 -16.99
C ILE A 50 29.22 16.34 -17.26
N LEU A 51 28.23 16.88 -16.54
CA LEU A 51 27.83 18.29 -16.64
C LEU A 51 29.02 19.23 -16.38
N ALA A 52 29.75 19.01 -15.28
CA ALA A 52 30.90 19.82 -14.93
C ALA A 52 32.00 19.78 -16.01
N GLU A 53 32.20 18.63 -16.65
CA GLU A 53 33.17 18.49 -17.74
C GLU A 53 32.70 19.18 -19.03
N LEU A 54 31.42 19.03 -19.40
CA LEU A 54 30.84 19.72 -20.55
C LEU A 54 30.91 21.25 -20.39
N ASP A 55 30.62 21.78 -19.20
CA ASP A 55 30.74 23.22 -18.91
C ASP A 55 32.17 23.72 -19.10
N ARG A 56 33.18 22.97 -18.64
CA ARG A 56 34.59 23.30 -18.84
C ARG A 56 34.96 23.30 -20.32
N GLN A 57 34.54 22.28 -21.07
CA GLN A 57 34.82 22.17 -22.50
C GLN A 57 34.17 23.30 -23.30
N ILE A 58 32.93 23.67 -22.97
CA ILE A 58 32.24 24.82 -23.58
C ILE A 58 32.97 26.12 -23.26
N ALA A 59 33.38 26.33 -22.00
CA ALA A 59 34.13 27.53 -21.60
C ALA A 59 35.48 27.63 -22.34
N LEU A 60 36.22 26.52 -22.44
CA LEU A 60 37.46 26.46 -23.21
C LEU A 60 37.22 26.73 -24.69
N GLY A 61 36.20 26.10 -25.29
CA GLY A 61 35.84 26.33 -26.69
C GLY A 61 35.53 27.81 -26.97
N ARG A 62 34.79 28.47 -26.08
CA ARG A 62 34.50 29.92 -26.19
C ARG A 62 35.75 30.79 -26.08
N LEU A 63 36.70 30.42 -25.22
CA LEU A 63 37.98 31.14 -25.12
C LEU A 63 38.79 30.99 -26.42
N ILE A 64 38.83 29.79 -26.99
CA ILE A 64 39.50 29.54 -28.27
C ILE A 64 38.81 30.32 -29.39
N ASP A 65 37.47 30.32 -29.44
CA ASP A 65 36.69 31.09 -30.43
C ASP A 65 37.07 32.57 -30.38
N HIS A 66 37.12 33.15 -29.18
CA HIS A 66 37.46 34.56 -29.00
C HIS A 66 38.88 34.87 -29.50
N ARG A 67 39.87 34.04 -29.16
CA ARG A 67 41.25 34.24 -29.63
C ARG A 67 41.38 34.07 -31.14
N LEU A 68 40.66 33.12 -31.73
CA LEU A 68 40.61 32.97 -33.20
C LEU A 68 40.01 34.20 -33.86
N GLN A 69 38.92 34.76 -33.31
CA GLN A 69 38.33 36.01 -33.80
C GLN A 69 39.33 37.18 -33.76
N GLU A 70 40.08 37.34 -32.66
CA GLU A 70 41.10 38.40 -32.54
C GLU A 70 42.20 38.25 -33.59
N GLU A 71 42.72 37.03 -33.79
CA GLU A 71 43.73 36.73 -34.80
C GLU A 71 43.22 36.98 -36.23
N ILE A 72 41.98 36.59 -36.52
CA ILE A 72 41.33 36.85 -37.81
C ILE A 72 41.17 38.35 -38.04
N ALA A 73 40.74 39.10 -37.02
CA ALA A 73 40.53 40.54 -37.11
C ALA A 73 41.84 41.33 -37.34
N ALA A 74 42.97 40.81 -36.87
CA ALA A 74 44.29 41.42 -37.08
C ALA A 74 44.90 41.16 -38.47
N ARG A 75 44.24 40.38 -39.34
CA ARG A 75 44.73 40.01 -40.68
C ARG A 75 43.99 40.72 -41.81
N ASP A 76 44.72 41.02 -42.88
CA ASP A 76 44.16 41.59 -44.10
C ASP A 76 43.10 40.66 -44.72
N PRO A 77 42.03 41.21 -45.33
CA PRO A 77 40.96 40.41 -45.94
C PRO A 77 41.45 39.43 -47.00
N ASP A 78 42.50 39.79 -47.75
CA ASP A 78 43.05 38.98 -48.85
C ASP A 78 44.12 37.97 -48.38
N ASP A 79 44.43 37.88 -47.07
CA ASP A 79 45.38 36.89 -46.54
C ASP A 79 44.78 35.48 -46.64
N PRO A 80 45.39 34.54 -47.42
CA PRO A 80 44.91 33.17 -47.52
C PRO A 80 44.80 32.46 -46.16
N ARG A 81 45.62 32.85 -45.17
CA ARG A 81 45.53 32.31 -43.81
C ARG A 81 44.27 32.75 -43.09
N ARG A 82 43.73 33.93 -43.40
CA ARG A 82 42.48 34.41 -42.82
C ARG A 82 41.33 33.48 -43.19
N HIS A 83 41.19 33.16 -44.47
CA HIS A 83 40.18 32.21 -44.96
C HIS A 83 40.29 30.84 -44.29
N PHE A 84 41.51 30.31 -44.16
CA PHE A 84 41.73 29.05 -43.44
C PHE A 84 41.28 29.13 -41.96
N LEU A 85 41.62 30.19 -41.24
CA LEU A 85 41.20 30.36 -39.84
C LEU A 85 39.67 30.46 -39.70
N GLU A 86 39.00 31.15 -40.62
CA GLU A 86 37.54 31.32 -40.62
C GLU A 86 36.80 30.01 -40.96
N GLU A 87 37.15 29.38 -42.08
CA GLU A 87 36.39 28.25 -42.64
C GLU A 87 36.81 26.90 -42.04
N GLU A 88 38.10 26.67 -41.82
CA GLU A 88 38.62 25.36 -41.40
C GLU A 88 38.78 25.23 -39.88
N LEU A 89 38.84 26.33 -39.13
CA LEU A 89 38.99 26.30 -37.67
C LEU A 89 37.80 26.88 -36.93
N LEU A 90 37.45 28.15 -37.18
CA LEU A 90 36.43 28.87 -36.41
C LEU A 90 35.04 28.26 -36.62
N PHE A 91 34.67 27.97 -37.86
CA PHE A 91 33.36 27.37 -38.16
C PHE A 91 33.19 25.97 -37.51
N PRO A 92 34.11 25.00 -37.69
CA PRO A 92 34.02 23.71 -37.01
C PRO A 92 34.06 23.81 -35.48
N LEU A 93 34.85 24.74 -34.92
CA LEU A 93 34.88 24.99 -33.48
C LEU A 93 33.52 25.43 -32.95
N ARG A 94 32.84 26.35 -33.64
CA ARG A 94 31.49 26.79 -33.25
C ARG A 94 30.46 25.68 -33.33
N GLN A 95 30.50 24.87 -34.38
CA GLN A 95 29.66 23.68 -34.49
C GLN A 95 29.89 22.75 -33.29
N ARG A 96 31.16 22.50 -32.95
CA ARG A 96 31.50 21.67 -31.78
C ARG A 96 30.99 22.26 -30.46
N ILE A 97 31.06 23.58 -30.28
CA ILE A 97 30.50 24.25 -29.09
C ILE A 97 28.99 24.07 -29.01
N VAL A 98 28.27 24.18 -30.14
CA VAL A 98 26.82 23.94 -30.19
C VAL A 98 26.49 22.50 -29.83
N ASP A 99 27.23 21.52 -30.36
CA ASP A 99 27.04 20.11 -30.02
C ASP A 99 27.26 19.83 -28.52
N LEU A 100 28.29 20.44 -27.93
CA LEU A 100 28.56 20.32 -26.50
C LEU A 100 27.45 20.97 -25.65
N GLN A 101 26.94 22.12 -26.06
CA GLN A 101 25.81 22.77 -25.40
C GLN A 101 24.54 21.91 -25.47
N GLN A 102 24.31 21.23 -26.60
CA GLN A 102 23.20 20.30 -26.74
C GLN A 102 23.35 19.09 -25.80
N GLN A 103 24.56 18.53 -25.69
CA GLN A 103 24.85 17.46 -24.73
C GLN A 103 24.66 17.91 -23.29
N LEU A 104 25.04 19.15 -22.96
CA LEU A 104 24.83 19.74 -21.64
C LEU A 104 23.34 19.81 -21.32
N ALA A 105 22.53 20.34 -22.25
CA ALA A 105 21.09 20.46 -22.07
C ALA A 105 20.41 19.08 -21.84
N VAL A 106 20.77 18.07 -22.64
CA VAL A 106 20.25 16.70 -22.47
C VAL A 106 20.66 16.10 -21.12
N SER A 107 21.91 16.31 -20.71
CA SER A 107 22.41 15.82 -19.42
C SER A 107 21.72 16.50 -18.24
N GLN A 108 21.44 17.80 -18.33
CA GLN A 108 20.68 18.56 -17.32
C GLN A 108 19.25 18.01 -17.20
N GLN A 109 18.59 17.74 -18.32
CA GLN A 109 17.27 17.10 -18.33
C GLN A 109 17.31 15.70 -17.69
N GLY A 110 18.38 14.93 -17.94
CA GLY A 110 18.61 13.64 -17.30
C GLY A 110 18.67 13.74 -15.78
N VAL A 111 19.44 14.69 -15.23
CA VAL A 111 19.55 14.89 -13.77
C VAL A 111 18.20 15.20 -13.13
N LEU A 112 17.40 16.09 -13.74
CA LEU A 112 16.07 16.45 -13.26
C LEU A 112 15.10 15.27 -13.32
N ALA A 113 15.14 14.49 -14.40
CA ALA A 113 14.31 13.30 -14.54
C ALA A 113 14.61 12.26 -13.46
N LEU A 114 15.90 11.99 -13.19
CA LEU A 114 16.32 11.10 -12.11
C LEU A 114 15.85 11.61 -10.74
N GLU A 115 15.95 12.92 -10.48
CA GLU A 115 15.50 13.49 -9.21
C GLU A 115 14.00 13.26 -8.96
N VAL A 116 13.18 13.44 -10.00
CA VAL A 116 11.74 13.18 -9.93
C VAL A 116 11.46 11.71 -9.63
N ILE A 117 12.14 10.78 -10.31
CA ILE A 117 11.96 9.34 -10.09
C ILE A 117 12.36 8.96 -8.65
N ILE A 118 13.53 9.42 -8.18
CA ILE A 118 14.00 9.15 -6.83
C ILE A 118 12.99 9.64 -5.79
N ARG A 119 12.44 10.84 -5.98
CA ARG A 119 11.41 11.39 -5.08
C ARG A 119 10.13 10.56 -5.11
N ASN A 120 9.66 10.17 -6.29
CA ASN A 120 8.47 9.33 -6.43
C ASN A 120 8.66 7.97 -5.74
N ASN A 121 9.80 7.33 -5.92
CA ASN A 121 10.13 6.08 -5.23
C ASN A 121 10.12 6.25 -3.71
N ARG A 122 10.63 7.37 -3.18
CA ARG A 122 10.55 7.68 -1.74
C ARG A 122 9.10 7.82 -1.26
N GLU A 123 8.23 8.47 -2.02
CA GLU A 123 6.81 8.57 -1.66
C GLU A 123 6.10 7.21 -1.75
N LEU A 124 6.41 6.40 -2.75
CA LEU A 124 5.88 5.04 -2.89
C LEU A 124 6.30 4.16 -1.71
N MET A 125 7.57 4.17 -1.31
CA MET A 125 8.04 3.44 -0.13
C MET A 125 7.28 3.84 1.13
N ARG A 126 7.09 5.15 1.37
CA ARG A 126 6.28 5.63 2.51
C ARG A 126 4.81 5.21 2.38
N GLY A 127 4.27 5.18 1.17
CA GLY A 127 2.92 4.69 0.88
C GLY A 127 2.76 3.23 1.27
N VAL A 128 3.74 2.40 0.94
CA VAL A 128 3.79 0.98 1.32
C VAL A 128 3.85 0.83 2.83
N ASP A 129 4.77 1.52 3.51
CA ASP A 129 4.89 1.43 4.98
C ASP A 129 3.59 1.84 5.69
N ARG A 130 2.91 2.89 5.19
CA ARG A 130 1.60 3.30 5.72
C ARG A 130 0.53 2.24 5.46
N ALA A 131 0.47 1.69 4.25
CA ALA A 131 -0.53 0.69 3.88
C ALA A 131 -0.40 -0.59 4.73
N ILE A 132 0.83 -1.06 4.96
CA ILE A 132 1.11 -2.21 5.84
C ILE A 132 0.60 -1.92 7.26
N ASN A 133 0.99 -0.79 7.85
CA ASN A 133 0.61 -0.43 9.22
C ASN A 133 -0.91 -0.31 9.41
N VAL A 134 -1.61 0.32 8.45
CA VAL A 134 -3.07 0.46 8.50
C VAL A 134 -3.75 -0.91 8.38
N THR A 135 -3.30 -1.76 7.46
CA THR A 135 -3.90 -3.09 7.22
C THR A 135 -3.75 -4.01 8.43
N VAL A 136 -2.55 -4.06 9.04
CA VAL A 136 -2.29 -4.86 10.25
C VAL A 136 -3.14 -4.37 11.44
N SER A 137 -3.26 -3.06 11.60
CA SER A 137 -4.11 -2.47 12.64
C SER A 137 -5.59 -2.79 12.44
N ALA A 138 -6.08 -2.66 11.20
CA ALA A 138 -7.46 -2.97 10.85
C ALA A 138 -7.80 -4.44 11.09
N LEU A 139 -6.88 -5.36 10.77
CA LEU A 139 -7.06 -6.79 11.03
C LEU A 139 -7.19 -7.09 12.53
N THR A 140 -6.36 -6.47 13.36
CA THR A 140 -6.41 -6.63 14.83
C THR A 140 -7.78 -6.21 15.39
N VAL A 141 -8.33 -5.10 14.89
CA VAL A 141 -9.68 -4.65 15.25
C VAL A 141 -10.73 -5.64 14.76
N ALA A 142 -10.64 -6.10 13.51
CA ALA A 142 -11.57 -7.05 12.93
C ALA A 142 -11.62 -8.38 13.70
N VAL A 143 -10.47 -8.92 14.10
CA VAL A 143 -10.37 -10.12 14.95
C VAL A 143 -11.06 -9.89 16.30
N THR A 144 -10.80 -8.75 16.93
CA THR A 144 -11.39 -8.40 18.24
C THR A 144 -12.92 -8.32 18.16
N VAL A 145 -13.44 -7.63 17.14
CA VAL A 145 -14.89 -7.50 16.91
C VAL A 145 -15.52 -8.87 16.62
N ALA A 146 -14.89 -9.70 15.78
CA ALA A 146 -15.42 -11.02 15.47
C ALA A 146 -15.46 -11.96 16.69
N MET A 147 -14.45 -11.91 17.56
CA MET A 147 -14.49 -12.65 18.84
C MET A 147 -15.62 -12.16 19.75
N ALA A 148 -15.84 -10.85 19.83
CA ALA A 148 -16.95 -10.28 20.60
C ALA A 148 -18.32 -10.74 20.06
N MET A 149 -18.51 -10.70 18.73
CA MET A 149 -19.73 -11.18 18.08
C MET A 149 -19.97 -12.68 18.33
N ALA A 150 -18.91 -13.49 18.34
CA ALA A 150 -19.00 -14.92 18.64
C ALA A 150 -19.50 -15.19 20.07
N ASN A 151 -18.98 -14.42 21.03
CA ASN A 151 -19.39 -14.51 22.43
C ASN A 151 -20.85 -14.06 22.59
N GLN A 152 -21.26 -12.99 21.92
CA GLN A 152 -22.65 -12.52 21.92
C GLN A 152 -23.60 -13.60 21.36
N ARG A 153 -23.24 -14.23 20.24
CA ARG A 153 -24.00 -15.34 19.64
C ARG A 153 -24.21 -16.48 20.64
N LEU A 154 -23.13 -16.90 21.32
CA LEU A 154 -23.20 -17.98 22.31
C LEU A 154 -24.14 -17.65 23.47
N VAL A 155 -24.15 -16.40 23.94
CA VAL A 155 -25.06 -15.96 25.00
C VAL A 155 -26.51 -15.98 24.52
N LEU A 156 -26.78 -15.50 23.31
CA LEU A 156 -28.12 -15.54 22.71
C LEU A 156 -28.65 -16.97 22.56
N ASP A 157 -27.84 -17.89 22.05
CA ASP A 157 -28.22 -19.30 21.89
C ASP A 157 -28.58 -19.94 23.26
N ARG A 158 -27.87 -19.56 24.34
CA ARG A 158 -28.17 -20.01 25.70
C ARG A 158 -29.48 -19.44 26.24
N ILE A 159 -29.77 -18.16 25.96
CA ILE A 159 -31.03 -17.52 26.36
C ILE A 159 -32.20 -18.21 25.65
N GLU A 160 -32.07 -18.50 24.36
CA GLU A 160 -33.10 -19.18 23.57
C GLU A 160 -33.37 -20.60 24.09
N ALA A 161 -32.31 -21.36 24.39
CA ALA A 161 -32.43 -22.68 25.01
C ALA A 161 -33.16 -22.60 26.37
N LEU A 162 -32.80 -21.63 27.22
CA LEU A 162 -33.43 -21.44 28.53
C LEU A 162 -34.92 -21.08 28.42
N ASN A 163 -35.28 -20.18 27.50
CA ASN A 163 -36.68 -19.83 27.22
C ASN A 163 -37.48 -21.04 26.74
N THR A 164 -36.88 -21.87 25.88
CA THR A 164 -37.49 -23.11 25.39
C THR A 164 -37.77 -24.09 26.53
N THR A 165 -36.76 -24.37 27.37
CA THR A 165 -36.91 -25.27 28.52
C THR A 165 -37.94 -24.74 29.52
N THR A 166 -37.94 -23.43 29.79
CA THR A 166 -38.93 -22.81 30.69
C THR A 166 -40.35 -22.95 30.14
N SER A 167 -40.53 -22.70 28.84
CA SER A 167 -41.83 -22.86 28.16
C SER A 167 -42.32 -24.31 28.22
N GLN A 168 -41.42 -25.28 28.04
CA GLN A 168 -41.73 -26.70 28.19
C GLN A 168 -42.13 -27.06 29.63
N MET A 169 -41.41 -26.56 30.64
CA MET A 169 -41.75 -26.77 32.06
C MET A 169 -43.11 -26.18 32.44
N ILE A 170 -43.41 -24.96 31.99
CA ILE A 170 -44.70 -24.31 32.22
C ILE A 170 -45.82 -25.11 31.53
N GLY A 171 -45.63 -25.49 30.26
CA GLY A 171 -46.58 -26.31 29.52
C GLY A 171 -46.83 -27.67 30.17
N GLY A 172 -45.78 -28.32 30.66
CA GLY A 172 -45.88 -29.57 31.42
C GLY A 172 -46.65 -29.41 32.74
N THR A 173 -46.37 -28.33 33.48
CA THR A 173 -47.06 -28.01 34.74
C THR A 173 -48.55 -27.70 34.51
N ALA A 174 -48.88 -26.92 33.48
CA ALA A 174 -50.25 -26.61 33.10
C ALA A 174 -51.03 -27.89 32.71
N LYS A 175 -50.39 -28.81 31.98
CA LYS A 175 -50.97 -30.12 31.63
C LYS A 175 -51.22 -30.98 32.87
N ALA A 176 -50.27 -31.03 33.80
CA ALA A 176 -50.40 -31.75 35.07
C ALA A 176 -51.54 -31.17 35.94
N LEU A 177 -51.61 -29.85 36.08
CA LEU A 177 -52.71 -29.14 36.76
C LEU A 177 -54.07 -29.47 36.15
N ARG A 178 -54.19 -29.45 34.82
CA ARG A 178 -55.44 -29.80 34.13
C ARG A 178 -55.84 -31.25 34.39
N GLN A 179 -54.90 -32.18 34.33
CA GLN A 179 -55.14 -33.59 34.60
C GLN A 179 -55.61 -33.79 36.05
N GLN A 180 -54.91 -33.17 37.01
CA GLN A 180 -55.29 -33.20 38.42
C GLN A 180 -56.70 -32.63 38.64
N GLY A 181 -57.04 -31.52 37.98
CA GLY A 181 -58.39 -30.93 38.04
C GLY A 181 -59.48 -31.88 37.53
N VAL A 182 -59.25 -32.56 36.39
CA VAL A 182 -60.17 -33.57 35.86
C VAL A 182 -60.34 -34.74 36.84
N ASP A 183 -59.25 -35.21 37.43
CA ASP A 183 -59.29 -36.32 38.39
C ASP A 183 -60.02 -35.93 39.68
N ILE A 184 -59.85 -34.70 40.17
CA ILE A 184 -60.63 -34.15 41.29
C ILE A 184 -62.13 -34.14 40.94
N GLN A 185 -62.51 -33.61 39.76
CA GLN A 185 -63.91 -33.54 39.33
C GLN A 185 -64.55 -34.94 39.25
N LYS A 186 -63.83 -35.92 38.69
CA LYS A 186 -64.29 -37.32 38.61
C LYS A 186 -64.50 -37.93 40.00
N ARG A 187 -63.58 -37.69 40.94
CA ARG A 187 -63.72 -38.21 42.32
C ARG A 187 -64.87 -37.54 43.08
N ALA A 188 -65.05 -36.22 42.92
CA ALA A 188 -66.16 -35.49 43.52
C ALA A 188 -67.52 -36.00 43.02
N SER A 189 -67.68 -36.13 41.70
CA SER A 189 -68.93 -36.65 41.10
C SER A 189 -69.24 -38.11 41.48
N LEU A 190 -68.22 -38.96 41.66
CA LEU A 190 -68.39 -40.31 42.23
C LEU A 190 -68.84 -40.30 43.70
N CYS A 191 -68.47 -39.28 44.47
CA CYS A 191 -68.89 -39.12 45.87
C CYS A 191 -70.36 -38.68 45.96
N ASP A 192 -70.77 -37.72 45.15
CA ASP A 192 -72.16 -37.24 45.10
C ASP A 192 -73.14 -38.34 44.66
N ALA A 193 -72.76 -39.15 43.68
CA ALA A 193 -73.58 -40.29 43.23
C ALA A 193 -73.80 -41.36 44.32
N ARG A 194 -72.82 -41.55 45.22
CA ARG A 194 -72.94 -42.47 46.37
C ARG A 194 -73.78 -41.90 47.51
N HIS A 195 -73.99 -40.59 47.56
CA HIS A 195 -74.88 -39.95 48.54
C HIS A 195 -76.30 -39.73 48.01
N ALA A 196 -76.51 -39.71 46.69
CA ALA A 196 -77.84 -39.65 46.07
C ALA A 196 -78.56 -41.02 45.96
N SER A 197 -77.87 -42.12 46.26
CA SER A 197 -78.38 -43.50 46.19
C SER A 197 -78.52 -44.19 47.55
N ALA A 198 -78.42 -43.41 48.64
CA ALA A 198 -78.76 -43.78 50.01
C ALA A 198 -79.98 -42.98 50.47
#